data_AF-A0A1J1LW60-F1
#
_entry.id   AF-A0A1J1LW60-F1
#
_cell.length_a   1.000
_cell.length_b   1.000
_cell.length_c   1.000
_cell.angle_alpha   90.00
_cell.angle_beta   90.00
_cell.angle_gamma   90.00
#
_symmetry.space_group_name_H-M   'P 1'
#
loop_
_entity.id
_entity.type
_entity.pdbx_description
1 polymer ?
#
loop_
_entity_poly.entity_id
_entity_poly.type
_entity_poly.pdbx_seq_one_letter_code
_entity_poly.pdbx_strand_id
1 'polypeptide(L)'
;MKIISMDIMSTGVIAYYVFIASRGGLLTPILTDVQNTTYADPVPQAVILTAIVIGLSIQALMLVGAMKLARDNPTLETNEIEKNNTP
;
A
#
# COMPACT_ATOMS: atom_id res chain seq x y z
N MET A 1 3.67 -14.85 6.03
CA MET A 1 3.69 -13.52 6.70
C MET A 1 4.26 -12.38 5.86
N LYS A 2 5.24 -12.61 4.97
CA LYS A 2 5.90 -11.54 4.18
C LYS A 2 4.93 -10.61 3.42
N ILE A 3 3.88 -11.15 2.80
CA ILE A 3 2.89 -10.34 2.03
C ILE A 3 2.12 -9.37 2.95
N ILE A 4 1.73 -9.82 4.14
CA ILE A 4 1.03 -8.96 5.12
C ILE A 4 1.96 -7.88 5.67
N SER A 5 3.22 -8.21 5.92
CA SER A 5 4.21 -7.20 6.35
C SER A 5 4.39 -6.09 5.31
N MET A 6 4.33 -6.43 4.02
CA MET A 6 4.40 -5.46 2.92
C MET A 6 3.16 -4.55 2.85
N ASP A 7 1.97 -5.08 3.16
CA ASP A 7 0.74 -4.28 3.29
C ASP A 7 0.82 -3.27 4.43
N ILE A 8 1.24 -3.72 5.62
CA ILE A 8 1.39 -2.87 6.80
C ILE A 8 2.40 -1.74 6.54
N MET A 9 3.52 -2.06 5.88
CA MET A 9 4.51 -1.06 5.49
C MET A 9 3.93 0.00 4.55
N SER A 10 3.19 -0.42 3.52
CA SER A 10 2.53 0.50 2.58
C SER A 10 1.55 1.43 3.31
N THR A 11 0.70 0.87 4.17
CA THR A 11 -0.25 1.62 4.99
C THR A 11 0.45 2.61 5.92
N GLY A 12 1.59 2.23 6.50
CA GLY A 12 2.41 3.12 7.34
C GLY A 12 2.96 4.33 6.57
N VAL A 13 3.44 4.14 5.34
CA VAL A 13 3.89 5.25 4.49
C VAL A 13 2.73 6.19 4.14
N ILE A 14 1.56 5.63 3.81
CA ILE A 14 0.35 6.42 3.52
C ILE A 14 -0.04 7.27 4.74
N ALA A 15 -0.07 6.68 5.94
CA ALA A 15 -0.40 7.39 7.17
C ALA A 15 0.57 8.54 7.46
N TYR A 16 1.87 8.34 7.19
CA TYR A 16 2.87 9.39 7.31
C TYR A 16 2.63 10.55 6.33
N TYR A 17 2.27 10.25 5.09
CA TYR A 17 1.90 11.25 4.09
C TYR A 17 0.66 12.05 4.50
N VAL A 18 -0.37 11.38 5.03
CA VAL A 18 -1.58 12.04 5.55
C VAL A 18 -1.23 13.01 6.69
N PHE A 19 -0.33 12.61 7.59
CA PHE A 19 0.11 13.45 8.70
C PHE A 19 0.86 14.71 8.24
N ILE A 20 1.66 14.62 7.17
CA ILE A 20 2.32 15.79 6.59
C ILE A 20 1.29 16.72 5.92
N ALA A 21 0.36 16.15 5.16
CA ALA A 21 -0.66 16.90 4.43
C ALA A 21 -1.63 17.67 5.34
N SER A 22 -1.91 17.14 6.53
CA SER A 22 -2.84 17.75 7.50
C SER A 22 -2.25 18.93 8.28
N ARG A 23 -0.95 19.24 8.14
CA ARG A 23 -0.31 20.39 8.81
C ARG A 23 -0.79 21.74 8.29
N GLY A 24 -1.10 21.83 7.00
CA GLY A 24 -1.50 23.07 6.34
C GLY A 24 -2.98 23.40 6.47
N GLY A 25 -3.81 22.41 6.81
CA GLY A 25 -5.27 22.47 6.90
C GLY A 25 -5.85 21.07 7.09
N LEU A 26 -7.04 20.97 7.71
CA LEU A 26 -7.69 19.68 7.99
C LEU A 26 -8.86 19.38 7.03
N LEU A 27 -9.33 20.37 6.28
CA LEU A 27 -10.47 20.21 5.40
C LEU A 27 -10.04 19.66 4.04
N THR A 28 -10.82 18.73 3.49
CA THR A 28 -10.58 18.17 2.16
C THR A 28 -10.65 19.28 1.11
N PRO A 29 -9.75 19.30 0.10
CA PRO A 29 -9.61 20.33 -0.93
C PRO A 29 -10.73 20.19 -1.97
N ILE A 30 -11.97 20.33 -1.50
CA ILE A 30 -13.19 20.29 -2.28
C ILE A 30 -13.79 21.69 -2.17
N LEU A 31 -13.80 22.40 -3.30
CA LEU A 31 -14.37 23.75 -3.37
C LEU A 31 -15.82 23.72 -2.87
N THR A 32 -16.04 24.39 -1.75
CA THR A 32 -17.36 24.56 -1.14
C THR A 32 -17.62 26.06 -0.99
N ASP A 33 -18.88 26.50 -1.07
CA ASP A 33 -19.30 27.90 -0.97
C ASP A 33 -19.08 28.54 0.44
N VAL A 34 -18.33 27.87 1.31
CA VAL A 34 -18.02 28.31 2.67
C VAL A 34 -16.76 29.17 2.62
N GLN A 35 -16.90 30.46 2.94
CA GLN A 35 -15.76 31.37 3.12
C GLN A 35 -14.95 30.97 4.37
N ASN A 36 -13.61 31.10 4.28
CA ASN A 36 -12.63 30.88 5.37
C ASN A 36 -12.37 29.44 5.84
N THR A 37 -12.28 28.48 4.92
CA THR A 37 -11.83 27.12 5.24
C THR A 37 -10.36 26.90 4.91
N THR A 38 -9.58 26.43 5.89
CA THR A 38 -8.19 26.03 5.68
C THR A 38 -8.15 24.61 5.07
N TYR A 39 -7.97 24.55 3.76
CA TYR A 39 -7.86 23.31 3.01
C TYR A 39 -6.52 22.61 3.24
N ALA A 40 -6.54 21.29 3.33
CA ALA A 40 -5.37 20.44 3.28
C ALA A 40 -4.71 20.53 1.89
N ASP A 41 -3.40 20.30 1.82
CA ASP A 41 -2.66 20.35 0.56
C ASP A 41 -3.20 19.29 -0.43
N PRO A 42 -3.66 19.68 -1.63
CA PRO A 42 -4.17 18.75 -2.63
C PRO A 42 -3.08 17.88 -3.27
N VAL A 43 -1.81 18.32 -3.26
CA VAL A 43 -0.72 17.60 -3.93
C VAL A 43 -0.43 16.26 -3.24
N PRO A 44 -0.19 16.18 -1.92
CA PRO A 44 -0.03 14.90 -1.22
C PRO A 44 -1.24 13.96 -1.37
N GLN A 45 -2.45 14.48 -1.48
CA GLN A 45 -3.67 13.66 -1.58
C GLN A 45 -3.74 12.89 -2.90
N ALA A 46 -3.40 13.55 -4.02
CA ALA A 46 -3.31 12.88 -5.32
C ALA A 46 -2.22 11.80 -5.34
N VAL A 47 -1.09 12.06 -4.68
CA VAL A 47 0.01 11.09 -4.53
C VAL A 47 -0.43 9.87 -3.70
N ILE A 48 -1.12 10.09 -2.57
CA ILE A 48 -1.66 9.01 -1.72
C ILE A 48 -2.61 8.11 -2.51
N LEU A 49 -3.56 8.70 -3.26
CA LEU A 49 -4.52 7.92 -4.04
C LEU A 49 -3.82 7.03 -5.08
N THR A 50 -2.80 7.56 -5.74
CA THR A 50 -1.97 6.81 -6.70
C THR A 50 -1.21 5.68 -6.02
N ALA A 51 -0.61 5.96 -4.85
CA ALA A 51 0.14 4.97 -4.07
C ALA A 51 -0.74 3.80 -3.59
N ILE A 52 -1.99 4.07 -3.18
CA ILE A 52 -2.96 3.04 -2.78
C ILE A 52 -3.24 2.06 -3.93
N VAL A 53 -3.52 2.59 -5.14
CA VAL A 53 -3.84 1.76 -6.31
C VAL A 53 -2.64 0.90 -6.72
N ILE A 54 -1.42 1.47 -6.68
CA ILE A 54 -0.19 0.73 -6.95
C ILE A 54 0.03 -0.37 -5.89
N GLY A 55 -0.13 -0.05 -4.61
CA GLY A 55 0.01 -0.99 -3.50
C GLY A 55 -0.93 -2.19 -3.64
N LEU A 56 -2.21 -1.93 -3.94
CA LEU A 56 -3.21 -2.98 -4.18
C LEU A 56 -2.84 -3.86 -5.40
N SER A 57 -2.34 -3.25 -6.46
CA SER A 57 -1.93 -3.97 -7.68
C SER A 57 -0.77 -4.93 -7.40
N ILE A 58 0.22 -4.50 -6.62
CA ILE A 58 1.37 -5.33 -6.23
C ILE A 58 0.92 -6.46 -5.29
N GLN A 59 -0.01 -6.20 -4.37
CA GLN A 59 -0.60 -7.22 -3.49
C GLN A 59 -1.32 -8.30 -4.29
N ALA A 60 -2.15 -7.92 -5.26
CA ALA A 60 -2.83 -8.86 -6.14
C ALA A 60 -1.82 -9.76 -6.87
N LEU A 61 -0.75 -9.18 -7.42
CA LEU A 61 0.31 -9.93 -8.11
C LEU A 61 1.02 -10.91 -7.16
N MET A 62 1.39 -10.47 -5.96
CA MET A 62 2.04 -11.32 -4.96
C MET A 62 1.15 -12.48 -4.53
N LEU A 63 -0.15 -12.25 -4.34
CA LEU A 63 -1.11 -13.29 -3.98
C LEU A 63 -1.28 -14.31 -5.11
N VAL A 64 -1.35 -13.87 -6.37
CA VAL A 64 -1.37 -14.77 -7.53
C VAL A 64 -0.11 -15.62 -7.59
N GLY A 65 1.07 -15.01 -7.35
CA GLY A 65 2.34 -15.74 -7.25
C GLY A 65 2.32 -16.78 -6.13
N ALA A 66 1.83 -16.42 -4.94
CA ALA A 66 1.72 -17.33 -3.81
C ALA A 66 0.73 -18.49 -4.08
N MET A 67 -0.40 -18.21 -4.72
CA MET A 67 -1.37 -19.24 -5.13
C MET A 67 -0.78 -20.22 -6.14
N LYS A 68 -0.01 -19.72 -7.12
CA LYS A 68 0.69 -20.58 -8.08
C LYS A 68 1.73 -21.46 -7.38
N LEU A 69 2.53 -20.86 -6.50
CA LEU A 69 3.56 -21.58 -5.75
C LEU A 69 2.97 -22.69 -4.85
N ALA A 70 1.83 -22.40 -4.20
CA ALA A 70 1.08 -23.36 -3.38
C ALA A 70 0.50 -24.54 -4.20
N ARG A 71 0.29 -24.34 -5.50
CA ARG A 71 -0.22 -25.37 -6.41
C ARG A 71 0.89 -26.34 -6.83
N ASP A 72 2.09 -25.80 -7.04
CA ASP A 72 3.23 -26.53 -7.57
C ASP A 72 4.09 -27.17 -6.46
N ASN A 73 3.97 -26.70 -5.21
CA ASN A 73 4.76 -27.18 -4.07
C ASN A 73 3.87 -27.66 -2.92
N PRO A 74 4.24 -28.74 -2.22
CA PRO A 74 3.48 -29.26 -1.07
C PRO A 74 3.58 -28.38 0.18
N THR A 75 4.51 -27.42 0.19
CA THR A 75 4.75 -26.50 1.32
C THR A 75 4.93 -25.08 0.78
N LEU A 76 4.55 -24.09 1.60
CA LEU A 76 4.81 -22.66 1.36
C LEU A 76 5.98 -22.12 2.19
N GLU A 77 6.78 -23.00 2.80
CA GLU A 77 7.98 -22.63 3.54
C GLU A 77 9.11 -22.31 2.57
N THR A 78 9.56 -21.05 2.55
CA THR A 78 10.57 -20.58 1.60
C THR A 78 11.86 -21.37 1.68
N ASN A 79 12.29 -21.74 2.89
CA ASN A 79 13.54 -22.48 3.11
C ASN A 79 13.50 -23.88 2.49
N GLU A 80 12.34 -24.54 2.48
CA GLU A 80 12.18 -25.88 1.93
C GLU A 80 12.09 -25.84 0.40
N ILE A 81 11.43 -24.83 -0.15
CA ILE A 81 11.35 -24.60 -1.60
C ILE A 81 12.75 -24.29 -2.17
N GLU A 82 13.56 -23.48 -1.49
CA GLU A 82 14.92 -23.16 -1.92
C GLU A 82 15.82 -24.40 -1.96
N LYS A 83 15.80 -25.23 -0.90
CA LYS A 83 16.59 -26.48 -0.86
C LYS A 83 16.24 -27.44 -2.00
N ASN A 84 14.96 -27.56 -2.33
CA ASN A 84 14.49 -28.47 -3.38
C ASN A 84 14.80 -27.97 -4.80
N ASN A 85 15.20 -26.70 -4.96
CA ASN A 85 15.49 -26.08 -6.26
C ASN A 85 16.94 -25.57 -6.38
N THR A 86 17.81 -25.86 -5.40
CA THR A 86 19.26 -25.65 -5.52
C THR A 86 19.89 -26.74 -6.42
N PRO A 87 20.82 -26.38 -7.33
CA PRO A 87 21.55 -27.36 -8.16
C PRO A 87 22.53 -28.22 -7.35
#